data_AF-A0A017HM24-F1
#
_entry.id   AF-A0A017HM24-F1
#
_cell.length_a   1.000
_cell.length_b   1.000
_cell.length_c   1.000
_cell.angle_alpha   90.00
_cell.angle_beta   90.00
_cell.angle_gamma   90.00
#
_symmetry.space_group_name_H-M   'P 1'
#
loop_
_entity.id
_entity.type
_entity.pdbx_description
1 polymer ?
#
loop_
_entity_poly.entity_id
_entity_poly.type
_entity_poly.pdbx_seq_one_letter_code
_entity_poly.pdbx_strand_id
1 'polypeptide(L)' 'MRTLYVTSARFTMTAGHLAANPQEGGLFAVDVGVAGRPPHRFGGQA' A
#
# COMPACT_ATOMS: atom_id res chain seq x y z
N MET A 1 -13.37 -4.00 -7.19
CA MET A 1 -12.16 -3.32 -6.70
C MET A 1 -11.16 -3.25 -7.84
N ARG A 2 -10.83 -2.05 -8.36
CA ARG A 2 -9.94 -1.89 -9.54
C ARG A 2 -8.58 -1.25 -9.22
N THR A 3 -8.49 -0.51 -8.12
CA THR A 3 -7.25 0.10 -7.63
C THR A 3 -6.54 -0.84 -6.66
N LEU A 4 -5.24 -1.07 -6.85
CA LEU A 4 -4.38 -1.72 -5.87
C LEU A 4 -3.77 -0.66 -4.97
N TYR A 5 -4.03 -0.75 -3.67
CA TYR A 5 -3.39 0.09 -2.67
C TYR A 5 -2.15 -0.63 -2.10
N VAL A 6 -1.00 0.05 -2.09
CA VAL A 6 0.27 -0.48 -1.61
C VAL A 6 0.75 0.35 -0.41
N THR A 7 0.85 -0.30 0.76
CA THR A 7 1.50 0.28 1.93
C THR A 7 3.00 0.12 1.82
N SER A 8 3.75 1.13 2.28
CA SER A 8 5.20 1.04 2.46
C SER A 8 5.58 1.39 3.90
N ALA A 9 6.88 1.36 4.21
CA ALA A 9 7.40 1.68 5.53
C ALA A 9 8.66 2.52 5.38
N ARG A 10 8.97 3.32 6.42
CA ARG A 10 10.17 4.16 6.46
C ARG A 10 10.99 4.01 7.73
N PHE A 11 10.70 2.98 8.53
CA PHE A 11 11.47 2.67 9.72
C PHE A 11 12.90 2.28 9.31
N THR A 12 13.85 2.50 10.21
CA THR A 12 15.29 2.19 10.05
C THR A 12 16.02 2.90 8.89
N MET A 13 15.36 3.82 8.18
CA MET A 13 15.98 4.62 7.12
C MET A 13 16.74 5.82 7.69
N THR A 14 17.84 6.19 7.05
CA THR A 14 18.63 7.36 7.44
C THR A 14 17.94 8.66 7.01
N ALA A 15 18.25 9.77 7.68
CA ALA A 15 17.73 11.08 7.30
C ALA A 15 18.11 11.45 5.85
N GLY A 16 19.33 11.10 5.41
CA GLY A 16 19.77 11.33 4.02
C GLY A 16 18.94 10.55 3.01
N HIS A 17 18.60 9.30 3.30
CA HIS A 17 17.74 8.48 2.43
C HIS A 17 16.33 9.06 2.34
N LEU A 18 15.75 9.47 3.47
CA LEU A 18 14.41 10.06 3.50
C LEU A 18 14.35 11.43 2.79
N ALA A 19 15.42 12.22 2.88
CA ALA A 19 15.52 13.48 2.15
C ALA A 19 15.60 13.24 0.63
N ALA A 20 16.33 12.21 0.20
CA ALA A 20 16.44 11.84 -1.22
C ALA A 20 15.17 11.15 -1.75
N ASN A 21 14.40 10.48 -0.89
CA ASN A 21 13.23 9.70 -1.24
C ASN A 21 12.01 10.12 -0.39
N PRO A 22 11.43 11.30 -0.64
CA PRO A 22 10.36 11.85 0.22
C PRO A 22 9.07 11.03 0.24
N GLN A 23 8.93 10.08 -0.68
CA GLN A 23 7.79 9.19 -0.82
C GLN A 23 7.86 7.92 0.05
N GLU A 24 8.99 7.66 0.73
CA GLU A 24 9.14 6.53 1.65
C GLU A 24 8.10 6.57 2.79
N GLY A 25 7.46 5.43 3.04
CA GLY A 25 6.37 5.31 4.01
C GLY A 25 5.00 5.76 3.50
N GLY A 26 4.87 6.10 2.21
CA GLY A 26 3.61 6.44 1.57
C GLY A 26 2.63 5.27 1.40
N LEU A 27 1.38 5.63 1.13
CA LEU A 27 0.33 4.74 0.62
C LEU A 27 0.11 5.08 -0.85
N PHE A 28 0.33 4.11 -1.73
CA PHE A 28 0.26 4.32 -3.18
C PHE A 28 -1.00 3.68 -3.75
N ALA A 29 -1.64 4.38 -4.69
CA ALA A 29 -2.72 3.84 -5.49
C ALA A 29 -2.18 3.51 -6.89
N VAL A 30 -2.31 2.25 -7.31
CA VAL A 30 -1.77 1.76 -8.59
C VAL A 30 -2.92 1.18 -9.43
N ASP A 31 -2.99 1.60 -10.69
CA ASP A 31 -3.79 0.91 -11.71
C ASP A 31 -2.95 -0.22 -12.31
N VAL A 32 -3.42 -1.45 -12.13
CA VAL A 32 -2.75 -2.67 -12.60
C VAL A 32 -3.52 -3.37 -13.73
N GLY A 33 -4.53 -2.72 -14.30
CA GLY A 33 -5.30 -3.23 -15.45
C GLY A 33 -6.31 -4.34 -15.13
N VAL A 34 -6.25 -4.95 -13.95
CA VAL A 34 -7.13 -6.06 -13.52
C VAL A 34 -7.91 -5.74 -12.24
N ALA A 35 -9.05 -6.41 -12.05
CA ALA A 35 -9.88 -6.23 -10.85
C ALA A 35 -9.55 -7.28 -9.76
N GLY A 36 -9.49 -6.82 -8.51
CA GLY A 36 -9.37 -7.68 -7.33
C GLY A 36 -10.72 -8.13 -6.76
N ARG A 37 -10.66 -8.99 -5.74
CA ARG A 37 -11.83 -9.48 -5.00
C ARG A 37 -11.99 -8.73 -3.67
N PRO A 38 -13.23 -8.53 -3.17
CA PRO A 38 -13.44 -7.97 -1.83
C PRO A 38 -12.77 -8.83 -0.74
N PRO A 39 -12.29 -8.22 0.35
CA PRO A 39 -11.77 -8.97 1.48
C PRO A 39 -12.87 -9.76 2.18
N HIS A 40 -12.50 -10.88 2.77
CA HIS A 40 -13.38 -11.60 3.68
C HIS A 40 -13.65 -10.78 4.93
N ARG A 41 -14.89 -10.83 5.44
CA ARG A 41 -15.25 -10.21 6.71
C ARG A 41 -14.96 -11.19 7.84
N PHE A 42 -14.30 -10.72 8.90
CA PHE A 42 -14.11 -11.51 10.11
C PHE A 42 -15.47 -11.93 10.69
N GLY A 43 -15.64 -13.21 11.03
CA GLY A 43 -16.88 -13.75 11.61
C GLY A 43 -18.07 -13.86 10.64
N GLY A 44 -17.88 -13.66 9.33
CA GLY A 44 -18.95 -13.79 8.35
C GLY A 44 -19.49 -15.22 8.30
N GLN A 45 -20.78 -15.39 8.61
CA GLN A 45 -21.54 -16.56 8.17
C GLN A 45 -21.63 -16.53 6.62
N ALA A 46 -21.60 -17.71 6.00
CA ALA A 46 -21.61 -17.91 4.55
C ALA A 46 -22.88 -17.37 3.88
#